data_AF-A0A803QPU1-F1
#
_entry.id   AF-A0A803QPU1-F1
#
_cell.length_a   1.000
_cell.length_b   1.000
_cell.length_c   1.000
_cell.angle_alpha   90.00
_cell.angle_beta   90.00
_cell.angle_gamma   90.00
#
_symmetry.space_group_name_H-M   'P 1'
#
loop_
_entity.id
_entity.type
_entity.pdbx_description
1 polymer ?
#
loop_
_entity_poly.entity_id
_entity_poly.type
_entity_poly.pdbx_seq_one_letter_code
_entity_poly.pdbx_strand_id
1 'polypeptide(L)'
;MASKRKNREPKEENVTLGPAVREGEHVFGVAHIFASFNDTFIHVTDLSGRETLVRITGGMKVKADRDESSPYAAMLAAQDVAQR
;
A
#
# COMPACT_ATOMS: atom_id res chain seq x y z
N MET A 1 -12.02 41.36 -27.34
CA MET A 1 -11.02 40.78 -26.41
C MET A 1 -11.18 39.26 -26.41
N ALA A 2 -10.07 38.53 -26.51
CA ALA A 2 -9.99 37.15 -26.94
C ALA A 2 -10.70 36.14 -26.02
N SER A 3 -11.43 35.19 -26.63
CA SER A 3 -12.01 34.03 -25.95
C SER A 3 -10.88 33.11 -25.44
N LYS A 4 -10.84 32.94 -24.12
CA LYS A 4 -9.85 32.10 -23.42
C LYS A 4 -10.20 30.63 -23.71
N ARG A 5 -9.42 29.96 -24.57
CA ARG A 5 -9.49 28.50 -24.76
C ARG A 5 -9.25 27.81 -23.41
N LYS A 6 -10.26 27.10 -22.92
CA LYS A 6 -10.15 26.23 -21.75
C LYS A 6 -9.38 24.99 -22.18
N ASN A 7 -8.08 24.96 -21.88
CA ASN A 7 -7.26 23.77 -22.07
C ASN A 7 -7.79 22.71 -21.10
N ARG A 8 -8.39 21.64 -21.63
CA ARG A 8 -8.95 20.55 -20.84
C ARG A 8 -7.76 19.67 -20.45
N GLU A 9 -7.28 19.82 -19.22
CA GLU A 9 -6.27 18.91 -18.67
C GLU A 9 -6.79 17.47 -18.82
N PRO A 10 -6.00 16.55 -19.39
CA PRO A 10 -6.41 15.16 -19.49
C PRO A 10 -6.62 14.65 -18.07
N LYS A 11 -7.84 14.19 -17.77
CA LYS A 11 -8.11 13.46 -16.53
C LYS A 11 -7.24 12.22 -16.57
N GLU A 12 -6.25 12.13 -15.68
CA GLU A 12 -5.56 10.88 -15.42
C GLU A 12 -6.61 9.88 -14.91
N GLU A 13 -7.08 9.01 -15.79
CA GLU A 13 -7.89 7.86 -15.38
C GLU A 13 -6.96 6.95 -14.58
N ASN A 14 -7.24 6.78 -13.30
CA ASN A 14 -6.59 5.77 -12.48
C ASN A 14 -7.01 4.39 -13.02
N VAL A 15 -6.19 3.85 -13.91
CA VAL A 15 -6.35 2.48 -14.42
C VAL A 15 -5.92 1.53 -13.31
N THR A 16 -6.88 1.05 -12.51
CA THR A 16 -6.63 -0.01 -11.54
C THR A 16 -6.49 -1.33 -12.29
N LEU A 17 -5.24 -1.79 -12.48
CA LEU A 17 -4.94 -3.07 -13.09
C LEU A 17 -5.13 -4.17 -12.03
N GLY A 18 -6.35 -4.71 -11.93
CA GLY A 18 -6.71 -5.78 -10.99
C GLY A 18 -7.65 -6.81 -11.63
N PRO A 19 -7.82 -7.98 -10.99
CA PRO A 19 -8.75 -9.01 -11.47
C PRO A 19 -10.19 -8.48 -11.47
N ALA A 20 -10.93 -8.78 -12.54
CA ALA A 20 -12.36 -8.49 -12.60
C ALA A 20 -13.11 -9.52 -11.73
N VAL A 21 -13.40 -9.14 -10.50
CA VAL A 21 -14.17 -9.96 -9.55
C VAL A 21 -15.66 -9.71 -9.64
N ARG A 22 -16.45 -10.77 -9.41
CA ARG A 22 -17.90 -10.68 -9.32
C ARG A 22 -18.29 -10.15 -7.94
N GLU A 23 -19.48 -9.55 -7.86
CA GLU A 23 -20.03 -9.06 -6.61
C GLU A 23 -20.17 -10.21 -5.60
N GLY A 24 -19.52 -10.09 -4.43
CA GLY A 24 -19.48 -11.12 -3.39
C GLY A 24 -18.25 -12.04 -3.41
N GLU A 25 -17.32 -11.90 -4.37
CA GLU A 25 -16.06 -12.64 -4.39
C GLU A 25 -14.91 -11.82 -3.76
N HIS A 26 -14.07 -12.50 -2.96
CA HIS A 26 -12.88 -11.90 -2.35
C HIS A 26 -11.62 -12.24 -3.14
N VAL A 27 -10.78 -11.23 -3.40
CA VAL A 27 -9.41 -11.43 -3.89
C VAL A 27 -8.50 -11.69 -2.69
N PHE A 28 -7.89 -12.86 -2.64
CA PHE A 28 -6.98 -13.22 -1.56
C PHE A 28 -5.52 -12.92 -1.91
N GLY A 29 -4.81 -12.30 -0.98
CA GLY A 29 -3.36 -12.20 -0.95
C GLY A 29 -2.82 -12.75 0.37
N VAL A 30 -1.50 -12.87 0.47
CA VAL A 30 -0.82 -13.35 1.69
C VAL A 30 -0.08 -12.18 2.32
N ALA A 31 -0.39 -11.88 3.58
CA ALA A 31 0.33 -10.89 4.38
C ALA A 31 1.41 -11.58 5.23
N HIS A 32 2.67 -11.37 4.86
CA HIS A 32 3.85 -11.80 5.62
C HIS A 32 4.21 -10.71 6.62
N ILE A 33 3.98 -10.99 7.90
CA ILE A 33 4.29 -10.08 9.00
C ILE A 33 5.56 -10.56 9.68
N PHE A 34 6.63 -9.79 9.53
CA PHE A 34 7.87 -10.02 10.27
C PHE A 34 7.97 -9.01 11.40
N ALA A 35 7.70 -9.45 12.62
CA ALA A 35 7.80 -8.65 13.83
C ALA A 35 9.09 -9.01 14.57
N SER A 36 10.04 -8.08 14.59
CA SER A 36 11.27 -8.20 15.36
C SER A 36 11.33 -7.15 16.47
N PHE A 37 12.30 -7.28 17.36
CA PHE A 37 12.55 -6.27 18.40
C PHE A 37 13.03 -4.93 17.84
N ASN A 38 13.55 -4.91 16.62
CA ASN A 38 14.17 -3.72 16.03
C ASN A 38 13.25 -3.04 15.02
N ASP A 39 12.50 -3.80 14.23
CA ASP A 39 11.57 -3.27 13.23
C ASP A 39 10.43 -4.26 12.94
N THR A 40 9.38 -3.75 12.32
CA THR A 40 8.20 -4.48 11.87
C THR A 40 8.04 -4.36 10.36
N PHE A 41 7.84 -5.48 9.67
CA PHE A 41 7.65 -5.50 8.22
C PHE A 41 6.28 -6.07 7.92
N ILE A 42 5.58 -5.40 7.02
CA ILE A 42 4.29 -5.84 6.49
C ILE A 42 4.48 -5.96 4.97
N HIS A 43 4.47 -7.21 4.50
CA HIS A 43 4.73 -7.55 3.11
C HIS A 43 3.58 -8.37 2.55
N VAL A 44 2.85 -7.82 1.59
CA VAL A 44 1.73 -8.48 0.93
C VAL A 44 2.17 -9.02 -0.42
N THR A 45 1.90 -10.29 -0.65
CA THR A 45 2.18 -10.99 -1.90
C THR A 45 0.93 -11.63 -2.49
N ASP A 46 1.04 -12.09 -3.72
CA ASP A 46 0.12 -13.07 -4.28
C ASP A 46 0.17 -14.41 -3.51
N LEU A 47 -0.73 -15.34 -3.87
CA LEU A 47 -0.82 -16.66 -3.23
C LEU A 47 0.44 -17.51 -3.40
N SER A 48 1.22 -17.29 -4.47
CA SER A 48 2.48 -18.02 -4.67
C SER A 48 3.63 -17.47 -3.82
N GLY A 49 3.50 -16.25 -3.29
CA GLY A 49 4.56 -15.56 -2.56
C GLY A 49 5.66 -15.00 -3.45
N ARG A 50 5.53 -15.09 -4.78
CA ARG A 50 6.56 -14.61 -5.73
C ARG A 50 6.37 -13.16 -6.10
N GLU A 51 5.13 -12.75 -6.33
CA GLU A 51 4.82 -11.39 -6.73
C GLU A 51 4.52 -10.55 -5.49
N THR A 52 5.30 -9.49 -5.31
CA THR A 52 5.08 -8.55 -4.22
C THR A 52 4.12 -7.46 -4.67
N LEU A 53 2.98 -7.36 -3.99
CA LEU A 53 2.01 -6.30 -4.24
C LEU A 53 2.43 -5.03 -3.48
N VAL A 54 2.68 -5.17 -2.19
CA VAL A 54 2.97 -4.04 -1.30
C VAL A 54 3.95 -4.47 -0.22
N ARG A 55 4.91 -3.60 0.13
CA ARG A 55 5.81 -3.83 1.26
C ARG A 55 6.11 -2.52 1.96
N ILE A 56 5.81 -2.44 3.25
CA ILE A 56 6.06 -1.28 4.10
C ILE A 56 6.61 -1.75 5.44
N THR A 57 7.55 -1.01 6.02
CA THR A 57 8.11 -1.29 7.34
C THR A 57 7.72 -0.20 8.35
N GLY A 58 7.81 -0.52 9.63
CA GLY A 58 7.63 0.43 10.73
C GLY A 58 8.62 1.58 10.63
N GLY A 59 9.89 1.27 10.34
CA GLY A 59 10.94 2.29 10.12
C GLY A 59 10.67 3.24 8.95
N MET A 60 9.85 2.86 7.96
CA MET A 60 9.43 3.81 6.91
C MET A 60 8.41 4.86 7.40
N LYS A 61 7.75 4.61 8.54
CA LYS A 61 6.68 5.46 9.09
C LYS A 61 7.14 6.35 10.24
N VAL A 62 8.19 5.94 10.94
CA VAL A 62 8.79 6.73 12.01
C VAL A 62 10.14 7.29 11.59
N LYS A 63 10.59 8.36 12.24
CA LYS A 63 11.88 9.00 11.94
C LYS A 63 12.97 8.67 12.96
N ALA A 64 12.62 7.96 14.02
CA ALA A 64 13.51 7.63 15.11
C ALA A 64 13.77 6.11 15.12
N ASP A 65 15.03 5.72 15.02
CA ASP A 65 15.48 4.32 14.92
C ASP A 65 15.01 3.45 16.10
N ARG A 66 14.80 4.06 17.27
CA ARG A 66 14.29 3.36 18.47
C ARG A 66 12.81 2.97 18.37
N ASP A 67 12.05 3.67 17.52
CA ASP A 67 10.59 3.58 17.47
C ASP A 67 10.11 2.71 16.29
N GLU A 68 11.03 2.12 15.52
CA GLU A 68 10.74 1.31 14.32
C GLU A 68 9.95 0.03 14.65
N SER A 69 10.22 -0.58 15.81
CA SER A 69 9.47 -1.73 16.33
C SER A 69 8.23 -1.35 17.15
N SER A 70 7.94 -0.06 17.31
CA SER A 70 6.84 0.37 18.16
C SER A 70 5.49 -0.13 17.59
N PRO A 71 4.53 -0.50 18.46
CA PRO A 71 3.20 -0.93 18.01
C PRO A 71 2.49 0.14 17.16
N TYR A 72 2.79 1.42 17.42
CA TYR A 72 2.23 2.53 16.65
C TYR A 72 2.81 2.60 15.22
N ALA A 73 4.12 2.38 15.06
CA ALA A 73 4.76 2.32 13.74
C ALA A 73 4.17 1.20 12.88
N ALA A 74 3.98 0.02 13.47
CA ALA A 74 3.36 -1.14 12.81
C ALA A 74 1.91 -0.85 12.38
N MET A 75 1.13 -0.17 13.22
CA MET A 75 -0.24 0.19 12.89
C MET A 75 -0.31 1.16 11.71
N LEU A 76 0.55 2.19 11.69
CA LEU A 76 0.63 3.13 10.57
C LEU A 76 1.06 2.42 9.27
N ALA A 77 2.06 1.54 9.36
CA ALA A 77 2.49 0.75 8.22
C ALA A 77 1.35 -0.12 7.67
N ALA A 78 0.53 -0.72 8.55
CA ALA A 78 -0.59 -1.56 8.15
C ALA A 78 -1.68 -0.77 7.41
N GLN A 79 -1.98 0.45 7.85
CA GLN A 79 -2.95 1.32 7.19
C GLN A 79 -2.53 1.66 5.76
N ASP A 80 -1.26 2.01 5.57
CA ASP A 80 -0.73 2.31 4.24
C ASP A 80 -0.67 1.10 3.32
N VAL A 81 -0.46 -0.10 3.87
CA VAL A 81 -0.54 -1.35 3.11
C VAL A 81 -1.98 -1.63 2.66
N ALA A 82 -2.97 -1.39 3.52
CA ALA A 82 -4.38 -1.63 3.21
C ALA A 82 -4.98 -0.61 2.22
N GLN A 83 -4.39 0.59 2.12
CA GLN A 83 -4.84 1.63 1.21
C GLN A 83 -4.31 1.46 -0.22
N ARG A 84 -3.21 0.71 -0.38
CA ARG A 84 -2.52 0.52 -1.65
C ARG A 84 -3.23 -0.51 -2.54
#